data_AF-A0A2T0PP44-F1
#
_entry.id   AF-A0A2T0PP44-F1
#
_cell.length_a   1.000
_cell.length_b   1.000
_cell.length_c   1.000
_cell.angle_alpha   90.00
_cell.angle_beta   90.00
_cell.angle_gamma   90.00
#
_symmetry.space_group_name_H-M   'P 1'
#
loop_
_entity.id
_entity.type
_entity.pdbx_description
1 polymer ?
#
loop_
_entity_poly.entity_id
_entity_poly.type
_entity_poly.pdbx_seq_one_letter_code
_entity_poly.pdbx_strand_id
1 'polypeptide(L)'
;MSRNPMPVVLAPLSRWDGRGAACAGEDTELFFAPDGERQPVRAIREKKAKEVCGRCPVRAECLASELWRRPGLQHGIFGGLTAEERVALRKQLMRRDGQGVFVAVRDAA
;
A
#
# COMPACT_ATOMS: atom_id res chain seq x y z
N MET A 1 -1.54 -25.13 17.92
CA MET A 1 -1.14 -24.99 16.50
C MET A 1 -0.53 -23.60 16.33
N SER A 2 0.79 -23.50 16.49
CA SER A 2 1.51 -22.23 16.46
C SER A 2 1.54 -21.71 15.02
N ARG A 3 0.79 -20.62 14.75
CA ARG A 3 0.91 -19.87 13.50
C ARG A 3 2.21 -19.08 13.58
N ASN A 4 3.30 -19.71 13.17
CA ASN A 4 4.61 -19.08 13.18
C ASN A 4 4.64 -18.04 12.04
N PRO A 5 4.86 -16.75 12.31
CA PRO A 5 4.90 -15.73 11.27
C PRO A 5 6.13 -15.97 10.38
N MET A 6 5.90 -16.08 9.07
CA MET A 6 6.98 -16.18 8.09
C MET A 6 7.73 -14.84 8.02
N PRO A 7 9.08 -14.84 8.04
CA PRO A 7 9.84 -13.62 7.84
C PRO A 7 9.66 -13.17 6.39
N VAL A 8 9.07 -11.97 6.21
CA VAL A 8 9.07 -11.30 4.90
C VAL A 8 10.49 -10.82 4.65
N VAL A 9 11.27 -11.64 3.95
CA VAL A 9 12.61 -11.27 3.49
C VAL A 9 12.44 -10.23 2.40
N LEU A 10 13.00 -9.03 2.61
CA LEU A 10 13.31 -8.06 1.56
C LEU A 10 14.43 -8.63 0.65
N ALA A 11 14.17 -9.75 -0.01
CA ALA A 11 15.00 -10.20 -1.12
C ALA A 11 14.81 -9.20 -2.28
N PRO A 12 15.67 -9.15 -3.31
CA PRO A 12 15.32 -8.48 -4.56
C PRO A 12 14.18 -9.28 -5.19
N LEU A 13 12.96 -9.07 -4.68
CA LEU A 13 11.72 -9.66 -5.13
C LEU A 13 11.64 -9.32 -6.62
N SER A 14 11.47 -10.33 -7.46
CA SER A 14 10.94 -10.16 -8.81
C SER A 14 9.96 -8.99 -8.80
N ARG A 15 10.20 -7.95 -9.63
CA ARG A 15 9.35 -6.76 -9.71
C ARG A 15 7.89 -7.21 -9.68
N TRP A 16 7.21 -7.02 -8.54
CA TRP A 16 5.81 -7.41 -8.43
C TRP A 16 5.05 -6.72 -9.56
N ASP A 17 4.35 -7.52 -10.37
CA ASP A 17 3.76 -7.10 -11.65
C ASP A 17 2.27 -6.83 -11.57
N GLY A 18 1.70 -6.81 -10.36
CA GLY A 18 0.29 -6.46 -10.14
C GLY A 18 -0.68 -7.61 -10.34
N ARG A 19 -0.24 -8.83 -10.70
CA ARG A 19 -1.16 -9.98 -10.83
C ARG A 19 -1.89 -10.27 -9.53
N GLY A 20 -3.18 -10.54 -9.63
CA GLY A 20 -4.06 -10.82 -8.48
C GLY A 20 -4.53 -9.59 -7.70
N ALA A 21 -4.21 -8.38 -8.15
CA ALA A 21 -4.67 -7.16 -7.50
C ALA A 21 -6.17 -6.94 -7.73
N ALA A 22 -6.93 -6.80 -6.63
CA ALA A 22 -8.37 -6.53 -6.69
C ALA A 22 -8.70 -5.20 -7.39
N CYS A 23 -7.78 -4.25 -7.43
CA CYS A 23 -7.96 -2.97 -8.12
C CYS A 23 -7.85 -3.06 -9.66
N ALA A 24 -7.39 -4.18 -10.23
CA ALA A 24 -7.20 -4.30 -11.68
C ALA A 24 -8.52 -4.28 -12.48
N GLY A 25 -9.66 -4.55 -11.85
CA GLY A 25 -10.99 -4.50 -12.48
C GLY A 25 -11.82 -3.27 -12.10
N GLU A 26 -11.22 -2.30 -11.42
CA GLU A 26 -11.88 -1.08 -10.94
C GLU A 26 -11.44 0.14 -11.76
N ASP A 27 -12.18 1.24 -11.64
CA ASP A 27 -11.81 2.51 -12.27
C ASP A 27 -10.48 3.04 -11.70
N THR A 28 -9.56 3.44 -12.57
CA THR A 28 -8.30 4.07 -12.17
C THR A 28 -8.51 5.37 -11.39
N GLU A 29 -9.54 6.16 -11.71
CA GLU A 29 -9.82 7.40 -11.00
C GLU A 29 -10.15 7.16 -9.53
N LEU A 30 -10.60 5.95 -9.16
CA LEU A 30 -10.82 5.58 -7.76
C LEU A 30 -9.53 5.67 -6.95
N PHE A 31 -8.41 5.23 -7.52
CA PHE A 31 -7.11 5.17 -6.85
C PHE A 31 -6.27 6.42 -7.08
N PHE A 32 -6.45 7.09 -8.23
CA PHE A 32 -5.69 8.26 -8.65
C PHE A 32 -6.64 9.45 -8.80
N ALA A 33 -6.52 10.44 -7.91
CA ALA A 33 -7.38 11.61 -7.91
C ALA A 33 -7.35 12.33 -9.28
N PRO A 34 -8.52 12.74 -9.83
CA PRO A 34 -8.55 13.64 -10.97
C PRO A 34 -8.10 15.06 -10.56
N ASP A 35 -7.68 15.84 -11.55
CA ASP A 35 -7.27 17.23 -11.33
C ASP A 35 -8.42 18.07 -10.74
N GLY A 36 -8.11 18.88 -9.72
CA GLY A 36 -9.07 19.79 -9.10
C GLY A 36 -10.13 19.12 -8.21
N GLU A 37 -9.93 17.86 -7.80
CA GLU A 37 -10.84 17.17 -6.88
C GLU A 37 -11.05 17.94 -5.56
N ARG A 38 -12.32 18.19 -5.20
CA ARG A 38 -12.68 18.88 -3.95
C ARG A 38 -12.56 17.94 -2.75
N GLN A 39 -12.17 18.47 -1.59
CA GLN A 39 -11.90 17.69 -0.37
C GLN A 39 -13.00 16.70 0.06
N PRO A 40 -14.30 17.04 0.05
CA PRO A 40 -15.34 16.07 0.43
C PRO A 40 -15.42 14.88 -0.55
N VAL A 41 -15.21 15.14 -1.84
CA VAL A 41 -15.21 14.12 -2.89
C VAL A 41 -13.97 13.23 -2.74
N ARG A 42 -12.81 13.85 -2.50
CA ARG A 42 -11.56 13.16 -2.19
C ARG A 42 -11.72 12.18 -1.03
N ALA A 43 -12.29 12.62 0.10
CA ALA A 43 -12.48 11.76 1.27
C ALA A 43 -13.35 10.54 0.97
N ILE A 44 -14.43 10.71 0.20
CA ILE A 44 -15.32 9.60 -0.20
C ILE A 44 -14.59 8.64 -1.12
N ARG A 45 -13.89 9.15 -2.14
CA ARG A 45 -13.12 8.35 -3.09
C ARG A 45 -12.03 7.57 -2.37
N GLU A 46 -11.24 8.21 -1.53
CA GLU A 46 -10.17 7.57 -0.78
C GLU A 46 -10.70 6.46 0.14
N LYS A 47 -11.87 6.68 0.77
CA LYS A 47 -12.53 5.64 1.57
C LYS A 47 -12.88 4.41 0.71
N LYS A 48 -13.52 4.61 -0.44
CA LYS A 48 -13.89 3.51 -1.35
C LYS A 48 -12.66 2.76 -1.88
N ALA A 49 -11.61 3.47 -2.27
CA ALA A 49 -10.35 2.86 -2.70
C ALA A 49 -9.71 2.01 -1.58
N LYS A 50 -9.74 2.50 -0.34
CA LYS A 50 -9.25 1.77 0.84
C LYS A 50 -10.07 0.50 1.12
N GLU A 51 -11.38 0.52 0.90
CA GLU A 51 -12.24 -0.66 1.00
C GLU A 51 -11.84 -1.73 -0.03
N VAL A 52 -11.54 -1.34 -1.28
CA VAL A 52 -11.02 -2.28 -2.29
C VAL A 52 -9.67 -2.84 -1.88
N CYS A 53 -8.75 -1.99 -1.39
CA CYS A 53 -7.46 -2.47 -0.90
C CYS A 53 -7.61 -3.41 0.30
N GLY A 54 -8.60 -3.20 1.17
CA GLY A 54 -8.85 -4.01 2.37
C GLY A 54 -9.15 -5.48 2.07
N ARG A 55 -9.79 -5.76 0.92
CA ARG A 55 -10.08 -7.13 0.43
C ARG A 55 -9.05 -7.66 -0.57
N CYS A 56 -7.98 -6.92 -0.84
CA CYS A 56 -7.02 -7.28 -1.88
C CYS A 56 -6.00 -8.32 -1.36
N PRO A 57 -5.86 -9.49 -2.01
CA PRO A 57 -4.99 -10.56 -1.53
C PRO A 57 -3.50 -10.21 -1.62
N VAL A 58 -3.14 -9.23 -2.45
CA VAL A 58 -1.75 -8.77 -2.69
C VAL A 58 -1.48 -7.38 -2.11
N ARG A 59 -2.32 -6.93 -1.17
CA ARG A 59 -2.24 -5.59 -0.54
C ARG A 59 -0.86 -5.33 0.07
N ALA A 60 -0.32 -6.37 0.66
CA ALA A 60 0.93 -6.44 1.38
C ALA A 60 2.15 -6.18 0.50
N GLU A 61 2.27 -6.96 -0.56
CA GLU A 61 3.30 -6.88 -1.58
C GLU A 61 3.21 -5.54 -2.30
N CYS A 62 1.99 -5.08 -2.60
CA CYS A 62 1.73 -3.76 -3.15
C CYS A 62 2.34 -2.65 -2.27
N LEU A 63 2.04 -2.67 -0.97
CA LEU A 63 2.55 -1.66 -0.04
C LEU A 63 4.07 -1.73 0.11
N ALA A 64 4.64 -2.93 0.26
CA ALA A 64 6.08 -3.11 0.39
C ALA A 64 6.82 -2.60 -0.86
N SER A 65 6.29 -2.90 -2.05
CA SER A 65 6.86 -2.46 -3.32
C SER A 65 6.86 -0.93 -3.45
N GLU A 66 5.78 -0.27 -3.06
CA GLU A 66 5.69 1.20 -3.10
C GLU A 66 6.52 1.90 -2.03
N LEU A 67 6.64 1.32 -0.84
CA LEU A 67 7.55 1.84 0.20
C LEU A 67 9.02 1.74 -0.22
N TRP A 68 9.37 0.73 -1.02
CA TRP A 68 10.70 0.55 -1.60
C TRP A 68 10.98 1.57 -2.73
N ARG A 69 10.02 1.77 -3.66
CA ARG A 69 10.14 2.64 -4.84
C ARG A 69 10.21 4.16 -4.58
N ARG A 70 10.22 4.59 -3.31
CA ARG A 70 10.09 5.97 -2.80
C ARG A 70 8.63 6.43 -2.67
N PRO A 71 8.04 6.35 -1.46
CA PRO A 71 6.59 6.43 -1.27
C PRO A 71 5.93 7.79 -1.55
N GLY A 72 6.69 8.88 -1.60
CA GLY A 72 6.14 10.23 -1.80
C GLY A 72 6.11 10.73 -3.25
N LEU A 73 6.69 9.98 -4.20
CA LEU A 73 6.74 10.38 -5.62
C LEU A 73 5.50 9.96 -6.40
N GLN A 74 4.83 8.87 -6.01
CA GLN A 74 3.61 8.41 -6.65
C GLN A 74 2.39 8.90 -5.86
N HIS A 75 1.53 9.68 -6.52
CA HIS A 75 0.22 10.05 -6.01
C HIS A 75 -0.74 8.86 -6.08
N GLY A 76 -1.82 8.90 -5.31
CA GLY A 76 -2.84 7.84 -5.29
C GLY A 76 -2.68 6.81 -4.18
N ILE A 77 -3.59 5.84 -4.17
CA ILE A 77 -3.74 4.83 -3.12
C ILE A 77 -3.07 3.52 -3.53
N PHE A 78 -2.15 3.06 -2.69
CA PHE A 78 -1.43 1.80 -2.86
C PHE A 78 -1.39 1.05 -1.54
N GLY A 79 -1.70 -0.24 -1.55
CA GLY A 79 -1.77 -1.05 -0.33
C GLY A 79 -2.76 -0.52 0.72
N GLY A 80 -3.72 0.31 0.31
CA GLY A 80 -4.69 0.98 1.18
C GLY A 80 -4.17 2.25 1.86
N LEU A 81 -3.05 2.83 1.41
CA LEU A 81 -2.51 4.08 1.95
C LEU A 81 -2.42 5.15 0.86
N THR A 82 -2.66 6.41 1.22
CA THR A 82 -2.35 7.57 0.37
C THR A 82 -0.85 7.83 0.31
N ALA A 83 -0.42 8.73 -0.59
CA ALA A 83 0.98 9.15 -0.66
C ALA A 83 1.48 9.75 0.68
N GLU A 84 0.66 10.59 1.30
CA GLU A 84 0.96 11.22 2.59
C GLU A 84 1.07 10.18 3.72
N GLU A 85 0.16 9.21 3.75
CA GLU A 85 0.17 8.11 4.72
C GLU A 85 1.40 7.21 4.54
N ARG A 86 1.80 6.91 3.29
CA ARG A 86 3.02 6.13 3.02
C ARG A 86 4.29 6.88 3.45
N VAL A 87 4.34 8.20 3.25
CA VAL A 87 5.45 9.03 3.73
C VAL A 87 5.53 9.00 5.26
N ALA A 88 4.39 9.13 5.94
CA ALA A 88 4.32 9.05 7.41
C ALA A 88 4.77 7.67 7.91
N LEU A 89 4.29 6.59 7.29
CA LEU A 89 4.67 5.22 7.63
C LEU A 89 6.18 4.99 7.43
N ARG A 90 6.75 5.40 6.30
CA ARG A 90 8.20 5.27 6.06
C ARG A 90 9.02 6.02 7.10
N LYS A 91 8.61 7.24 7.47
CA LYS A 91 9.28 8.00 8.54
C LYS A 91 9.23 7.25 9.87
N GLN A 92 8.09 6.65 10.21
CA GLN A 92 7.96 5.84 11.43
C GLN A 92 8.87 4.61 11.41
N LEU A 93 8.93 3.89 10.29
CA LEU A 93 9.80 2.72 10.13
C LEU A 93 11.27 3.10 10.25
N MET A 94 11.71 4.18 9.59
CA MET A 94 13.10 4.67 9.67
C MET A 94 13.51 5.16 11.07
N ARG A 95 12.55 5.60 11.90
CA ARG A 95 12.81 5.98 13.30
C ARG A 95 12.93 4.78 14.23
N ARG A 96 12.27 3.66 13.89
CA ARG A 96 12.22 2.45 14.71
C ARG A 96 13.42 1.55 14.44
N ASP A 97 13.82 1.44 13.18
CA ASP A 97 14.85 0.52 12.74
C ASP A 97 16.06 1.30 12.23
N GLY A 98 17.13 1.36 13.03
CA GLY A 98 18.46 1.75 12.55
C GLY A 98 19.01 0.85 11.44
N GLN A 99 18.31 -0.24 11.07
CA GLN A 99 18.64 -1.17 9.98
C GLN A 99 17.36 -1.81 9.38
N GLY A 100 16.98 -1.42 8.15
CA GLY A 100 16.12 -2.22 7.26
C GLY A 100 14.60 -2.15 7.47
N VAL A 101 13.85 -1.91 6.40
CA VAL A 101 12.38 -1.73 6.40
C VAL A 101 11.65 -3.09 6.40
N PHE A 102 11.29 -3.63 7.56
CA PHE A 102 10.47 -4.86 7.63
C PHE A 102 8.97 -4.51 7.67
N VAL A 103 8.25 -4.69 6.54
CA VAL A 103 6.79 -4.53 6.52
C VAL A 103 6.16 -5.85 6.96
N ALA A 104 5.77 -5.93 8.24
CA ALA A 104 4.98 -7.04 8.75
C ALA A 104 3.57 -6.97 8.16
N VAL A 105 3.29 -7.90 7.25
CA VAL A 105 1.97 -8.11 6.67
C VAL A 105 1.16 -8.88 7.70
N ARG A 106 0.12 -8.25 8.26
CA ARG A 106 -0.90 -9.00 8.99
C ARG A 106 -1.98 -9.36 7.99
N ASP A 107 -2.09 -10.65 7.67
CA ASP A 107 -3.22 -11.21 6.95
C ASP A 107 -4.50 -10.89 7.73
N ALA A 108 -5.41 -10.14 7.11
CA ALA A 108 -6.79 -10.09 7.54
C ALA A 108 -7.47 -11.33 6.95
N ALA A 109 -7.85 -12.26 7.83
CA ALA A 109 -8.70 -13.40 7.51
C ALA A 109 -10.12 -12.95 7.11
#